data_AF-A0A178MII0-F1
#
_entry.id   AF-A0A178MII0-F1
#
_cell.length_a   1.000
_cell.length_b   1.000
_cell.length_c   1.000
_cell.angle_alpha   90.00
_cell.angle_beta   90.00
_cell.angle_gamma   90.00
#
_symmetry.space_group_name_H-M   'P 1'
#
loop_
_entity.id
_entity.type
_entity.pdbx_description
1 polymer ?
#
loop_
_entity_poly.entity_id
_entity_poly.type
_entity_poly.pdbx_seq_one_letter_code
_entity_poly.pdbx_strand_id
1 'polypeptide(L)'
;MPDVIVYDPSRNWILLIEAVTSAGPIDGKRRKELKDLFKNDTAGLVFVTAFSDRKTMRRFLDQISWETEVWIADNPDHIIHFDGERFLGPYPDTQPT
;
A
#
# COMPACT_ATOMS: atom_id res chain seq x y z
N MET A 1 -7.91 -8.71 -10.33
CA MET A 1 -7.29 -7.50 -10.89
C MET A 1 -7.63 -6.36 -9.94
N PRO A 2 -6.67 -5.48 -9.58
CA PRO A 2 -6.94 -4.31 -8.72
C PRO A 2 -7.91 -3.32 -9.36
N ASP A 3 -8.57 -2.52 -8.54
CA ASP A 3 -9.49 -1.46 -8.99
C ASP A 3 -8.76 -0.39 -9.84
N VAL A 4 -7.53 -0.03 -9.45
CA VAL A 4 -6.71 0.96 -10.17
C VAL A 4 -5.28 0.45 -10.32
N ILE A 5 -4.72 0.64 -11.51
CA ILE A 5 -3.31 0.36 -11.80
C ILE A 5 -2.68 1.63 -12.35
N VAL A 6 -1.56 2.06 -11.75
CA VAL A 6 -0.79 3.22 -12.20
C VAL A 6 0.62 2.78 -12.52
N TYR A 7 1.11 3.12 -13.72
CA TYR A 7 2.51 2.95 -14.09
C TYR A 7 3.24 4.29 -13.99
N ASP A 8 4.28 4.34 -13.15
CA ASP A 8 5.22 5.45 -13.07
C ASP A 8 6.51 5.09 -13.84
N PRO A 9 6.69 5.60 -15.07
CA PRO A 9 7.86 5.29 -15.88
C PRO A 9 9.15 5.90 -15.31
N SER A 10 9.08 6.95 -14.51
CA SER A 10 10.27 7.63 -13.97
C SER A 10 10.96 6.79 -12.89
N ARG A 11 10.17 6.08 -12.09
CA ARG A 11 10.63 5.16 -11.04
C ARG A 11 10.61 3.69 -11.49
N ASN A 12 10.01 3.43 -12.65
CA ASN A 12 9.70 2.10 -13.16
C ASN A 12 8.89 1.28 -12.14
N TRP A 13 7.81 1.86 -11.63
CA TRP A 13 6.91 1.25 -10.64
C TRP A 13 5.51 1.01 -11.22
N ILE A 14 4.91 -0.11 -10.84
CA ILE A 14 3.48 -0.38 -11.02
C ILE A 14 2.83 -0.33 -9.64
N LEU A 15 1.95 0.65 -9.44
CA LEU A 15 1.12 0.75 -8.26
C LEU A 15 -0.18 -0.03 -8.51
N LEU A 16 -0.45 -1.01 -7.64
CA LEU A 16 -1.63 -1.86 -7.65
C LEU A 16 -2.53 -1.42 -6.48
N ILE A 17 -3.62 -0.74 -6.79
CA ILE A 17 -4.45 -0.05 -5.80
C ILE A 17 -5.82 -0.73 -5.72
N GLU A 18 -6.21 -1.17 -4.52
CA GLU A 18 -7.55 -1.68 -4.21
C GLU A 18 -8.29 -0.63 -3.35
N ALA A 19 -9.47 -0.19 -3.78
CA ALA A 19 -10.29 0.79 -3.08
C ALA A 19 -11.35 0.07 -2.23
N VAL A 20 -11.13 0.01 -0.91
CA VAL A 20 -11.98 -0.75 -0.02
C VAL A 20 -13.32 -0.05 0.19
N THR A 21 -14.36 -0.63 -0.42
CA THR A 21 -15.76 -0.30 -0.21
C THR A 21 -16.51 -1.49 0.38
N SER A 22 -16.61 -2.59 -0.37
CA SER A 22 -17.18 -3.88 0.06
C SER A 22 -16.22 -5.07 -0.06
N ALA A 23 -15.25 -5.01 -0.98
CA ALA A 23 -14.17 -5.98 -1.07
C ALA A 23 -13.14 -5.71 0.04
N GLY A 24 -12.46 -6.77 0.50
CA GLY A 24 -11.43 -6.67 1.54
C GLY A 24 -10.16 -5.96 1.06
N PRO A 25 -9.23 -5.64 1.98
CA PRO A 25 -7.95 -5.02 1.64
C PRO A 25 -7.05 -5.98 0.83
N ILE A 26 -5.87 -5.50 0.43
CA ILE A 26 -4.82 -6.41 -0.03
C ILE A 26 -4.33 -7.23 1.18
N ASP A 27 -4.86 -8.44 1.28
CA ASP A 27 -4.40 -9.45 2.24
C ASP A 27 -3.18 -10.23 1.73
N GLY A 28 -2.60 -11.08 2.58
CA GLY A 28 -1.39 -11.83 2.23
C GLY A 28 -1.59 -12.78 1.03
N LYS A 29 -2.80 -13.34 0.86
CA LYS A 29 -3.12 -14.20 -0.28
C LYS A 29 -3.19 -13.37 -1.57
N ARG A 30 -3.93 -12.27 -1.55
CA ARG A 30 -4.10 -11.35 -2.67
C ARG A 30 -2.77 -10.75 -3.10
N ARG A 31 -1.93 -10.36 -2.14
CA ARG A 31 -0.57 -9.88 -2.42
C ARG A 31 0.25 -10.91 -3.20
N LYS A 32 0.21 -12.18 -2.77
CA LYS A 32 0.89 -13.28 -3.48
C LYS A 32 0.34 -13.47 -4.89
N GLU A 33 -0.98 -13.50 -5.06
CA GLU A 33 -1.62 -13.63 -6.37
C GLU A 33 -1.20 -12.52 -7.34
N LEU A 34 -1.19 -11.26 -6.86
CA LEU A 34 -0.77 -10.13 -7.66
C LEU A 34 0.72 -10.20 -7.99
N LYS A 35 1.58 -10.56 -7.03
CA LYS A 35 3.00 -10.78 -7.30
C LYS A 35 3.24 -11.83 -8.38
N ASP A 36 2.49 -12.95 -8.33
CA ASP A 36 2.60 -14.01 -9.32
C ASP A 36 2.05 -13.59 -10.70
N LEU A 37 1.01 -12.75 -10.73
CA LEU A 37 0.41 -12.23 -11.95
C LEU A 37 1.37 -11.31 -12.73
N PHE A 38 2.12 -10.45 -12.01
CA PHE A 38 3.06 -9.48 -12.58
C PHE A 38 4.52 -9.97 -12.55
N LYS A 39 4.76 -11.27 -12.34
CA LYS A 39 6.12 -11.83 -12.14
C LYS A 39 7.07 -11.68 -13.34
N ASN A 40 6.52 -11.44 -14.54
CA ASN A 40 7.29 -11.29 -15.78
C ASN A 40 7.55 -9.83 -16.14
N ASP A 41 7.01 -8.88 -15.37
CA ASP A 41 7.26 -7.46 -15.56
C ASP A 41 8.61 -7.05 -14.97
N THR A 42 9.24 -6.05 -15.60
CA THR A 42 10.51 -5.49 -15.13
C THR A 42 10.33 -4.34 -14.13
N ALA A 43 9.08 -3.93 -13.87
CA ALA A 43 8.76 -2.85 -12.97
C ALA A 43 8.65 -3.32 -11.51
N GLY A 44 9.03 -2.45 -10.56
CA GLY A 44 8.79 -2.70 -9.14
C GLY A 44 7.30 -2.64 -8.81
N LEU A 45 6.82 -3.53 -7.95
CA LEU A 45 5.41 -3.54 -7.53
C LEU A 45 5.24 -2.78 -6.22
N VAL A 46 4.25 -1.89 -6.19
CA VAL A 46 3.80 -1.19 -4.98
C VAL A 46 2.34 -1.56 -4.75
N PHE A 47 2.03 -2.14 -3.60
CA PHE A 47 0.67 -2.57 -3.26
C PHE A 47 0.04 -1.53 -2.36
N VAL A 48 -1.12 -1.00 -2.73
CA VAL A 48 -1.81 0.05 -1.97
C VAL A 48 -3.24 -0.38 -1.68
N THR A 49 -3.62 -0.37 -0.41
CA THR A 49 -5.04 -0.43 -0.02
C THR A 49 -5.51 1.00 0.28
N ALA A 50 -6.53 1.46 -0.42
CA ALA A 50 -7.13 2.78 -0.24
C ALA A 50 -8.42 2.71 0.58
N PHE A 51 -8.54 3.54 1.61
CA PHE A 51 -9.76 3.71 2.40
C PHE A 51 -10.27 5.15 2.34
N SER A 52 -11.57 5.36 2.52
CA SER A 52 -12.12 6.71 2.73
C SER A 52 -11.53 7.36 3.99
N ASP A 53 -11.52 6.61 5.09
CA ASP A 53 -11.21 7.12 6.41
C ASP A 53 -10.56 6.05 7.33
N ARG A 54 -9.90 6.51 8.40
CA ARG A 54 -9.23 5.64 9.39
C ARG A 54 -10.19 4.73 10.17
N LYS A 55 -11.45 5.13 10.34
CA LYS A 55 -12.45 4.34 11.08
C LYS A 55 -12.88 3.12 10.26
N THR A 56 -12.99 3.29 8.94
CA THR A 56 -13.23 2.21 7.99
C THR A 56 -12.03 1.27 7.95
N MET A 57 -10.81 1.80 7.79
CA MET A 57 -9.56 1.01 7.81
C MET A 57 -9.44 0.11 9.06
N ARG A 58 -9.76 0.64 10.25
CA ARG A 58 -9.62 -0.08 11.53
C ARG A 58 -10.32 -1.44 11.54
N ARG A 59 -11.42 -1.59 10.80
CA ARG A 59 -12.21 -2.84 10.73
C ARG A 59 -11.48 -3.96 9.98
N PHE A 60 -10.46 -3.62 9.20
CA PHE A 60 -9.70 -4.52 8.35
C PHE A 60 -8.23 -4.61 8.76
N LEU A 61 -7.84 -3.98 9.87
CA LEU A 61 -6.44 -3.83 10.26
C LEU A 61 -5.68 -5.16 10.38
N ASP A 62 -6.38 -6.21 10.83
CA ASP A 62 -5.88 -7.57 10.99
C ASP A 62 -5.70 -8.34 9.67
N GLN A 63 -6.28 -7.85 8.58
CA GLN A 63 -6.26 -8.48 7.26
C GLN A 63 -5.25 -7.83 6.31
N ILE A 64 -4.84 -6.58 6.58
CA ILE A 64 -3.89 -5.84 5.74
C ILE A 64 -2.55 -6.58 5.73
N SER A 65 -2.05 -6.91 4.54
CA SER A 65 -0.77 -7.60 4.41
C SER A 65 0.39 -6.71 4.84
N TRP A 66 1.38 -7.31 5.51
CA TRP A 66 2.72 -6.75 5.58
C TRP A 66 3.30 -6.50 4.17
N GLU A 67 4.31 -5.63 4.10
CA GLU A 67 4.97 -5.19 2.87
C GLU A 67 3.96 -4.62 1.86
N THR A 68 3.00 -3.83 2.37
CA THR A 68 2.03 -3.05 1.59
C THR A 68 1.82 -1.67 2.20
N GLU A 69 1.22 -0.78 1.41
CA GLU A 69 0.92 0.59 1.79
C GLU A 69 -0.57 0.79 2.00
N VAL A 70 -0.92 1.71 2.90
CA VAL A 70 -2.30 2.18 3.07
C VAL A 70 -2.37 3.67 2.84
N TRP A 71 -3.28 4.07 1.96
CA TRP A 71 -3.65 5.47 1.73
C TRP A 71 -5.07 5.74 2.24
N ILE A 72 -5.29 6.94 2.79
CA ILE A 72 -6.58 7.31 3.38
C ILE A 72 -7.00 8.66 2.82
N ALA A 73 -8.16 8.69 2.15
CA ALA A 73 -8.63 9.87 1.45
C ALA A 73 -8.79 11.10 2.36
N ASP A 74 -9.25 10.91 3.61
CA ASP A 74 -9.39 11.99 4.60
C ASP A 74 -8.05 12.59 5.05
N ASN A 75 -6.91 11.93 4.78
CA ASN A 75 -5.56 12.42 5.13
C ASN A 75 -4.62 12.17 3.94
N PRO A 76 -4.83 12.86 2.80
CA PRO A 76 -4.28 12.47 1.51
C PRO A 76 -2.75 12.63 1.41
N ASP A 77 -2.17 13.49 2.24
CA ASP A 77 -0.72 13.76 2.28
C ASP A 77 0.09 12.72 3.07
N HIS A 78 -0.59 11.70 3.63
CA HIS A 78 0.04 10.66 4.46
C HIS A 78 -0.18 9.26 3.90
N ILE A 79 0.81 8.40 4.14
CA ILE A 79 0.77 6.96 3.87
C ILE A 79 1.12 6.21 5.16
N ILE A 80 0.47 5.08 5.39
CA ILE A 80 0.84 4.13 6.44
C ILE A 80 1.58 2.97 5.77
N HIS A 81 2.82 2.74 6.20
CA HIS A 81 3.67 1.65 5.73
C HIS A 81 3.50 0.43 6.66
N PHE A 82 3.00 -0.69 6.14
CA PHE A 82 2.91 -1.94 6.90
C PHE A 82 4.21 -2.73 6.76
N ASP A 83 5.25 -2.24 7.43
CA ASP A 83 6.60 -2.83 7.53
C ASP A 83 7.34 -3.09 6.20
N GLY A 84 8.63 -3.41 6.31
CA GLY A 84 9.58 -3.67 5.23
C GLY A 84 11.01 -3.30 5.66
N GLU A 85 12.00 -3.65 4.85
CA GLU A 85 13.43 -3.50 5.21
C GLU A 85 13.96 -2.05 5.36
N ARG A 86 13.10 -1.02 5.34
CA ARG A 86 13.55 0.35 4.97
C ARG A 86 13.13 1.53 5.85
N PHE A 87 12.38 1.35 6.94
CA PHE A 87 11.85 2.52 7.66
C PHE A 87 11.93 2.40 9.18
N LEU A 88 13.08 2.80 9.74
CA LEU A 88 13.19 3.22 11.14
C LEU A 88 14.12 4.43 11.19
N GLY A 89 13.64 5.55 11.74
CA GLY A 89 14.44 6.76 11.88
C GLY A 89 13.62 7.94 12.42
N PRO A 90 14.26 8.95 13.04
CA PRO A 90 13.57 10.14 13.52
C PRO A 90 13.12 11.03 12.36
N TYR A 91 11.99 11.70 12.53
CA TYR A 91 11.54 12.74 11.61
C TYR A 91 12.45 13.98 11.72
N PRO A 92 12.50 14.85 10.69
CA PRO A 92 13.37 16.03 10.72
C PRO A 92 13.20 16.93 11.93
N ASP A 93 12.00 16.99 12.51
CA ASP A 93 11.65 17.79 13.69
C ASP A 93 11.95 17.07 15.03
N THR A 94 12.25 15.77 15.01
CA THR A 94 12.57 14.96 16.19
C THR A 94 14.03 14.53 16.27
N GLN A 95 14.88 15.02 15.36
CA GLN A 95 16.33 14.86 15.45
C GLN A 95 16.87 15.67 16.65
N PRO A 96 17.76 15.10 17.48
CA PRO A 96 18.42 15.87 18.53
C PRO A 96 19.25 16.99 17.91
N THR A 97 19.15 18.18 18.53
CA THR A 97 19.93 19.38 18.18
C THR A 97 21.42 19.22 18.45
#